data_AF-A0AAW5E370-F1
#
_entry.id   AF-A0AAW5E370-F1
#
_cell.length_a   1.000
_cell.length_b   1.000
_cell.length_c   1.000
_cell.angle_alpha   90.00
_cell.angle_beta   90.00
_cell.angle_gamma   90.00
#
_symmetry.space_group_name_H-M   'P 1'
#
loop_
_entity.id
_entity.type
_entity.pdbx_description
1 polymer ?
#
loop_
_entity_poly.entity_id
_entity_poly.type
_entity_poly.pdbx_seq_one_letter_code
_entity_poly.pdbx_strand_id
1 'polypeptide(L)' 'MFYKNFKREIGTAWYGRHVVIITCNSITNQFIRIHTSLHAPTEPPNPNCAETISQFISIGYKIAAVVPISNIEVQYTLIK' A
#
# COMPACT_ATOMS: atom_id res chain seq x y z
N MET A 1 30.69 12.20 -25.57
CA MET A 1 29.43 11.51 -25.89
C MET A 1 29.58 10.06 -25.42
N PHE A 2 29.10 9.73 -24.22
CA PHE A 2 29.25 8.37 -23.66
C PHE A 2 27.95 7.61 -23.82
N TYR A 3 27.93 6.62 -24.72
CA TYR A 3 26.83 5.68 -24.84
C TYR A 3 26.83 4.75 -23.62
N LYS A 4 25.87 4.97 -22.71
CA LYS A 4 25.66 4.09 -21.56
C LYS A 4 24.86 2.87 -22.03
N ASN A 5 25.56 1.75 -22.19
CA ASN A 5 25.00 0.46 -22.56
C ASN A 5 24.04 0.00 -21.44
N PHE A 6 22.73 0.08 -21.68
CA PHE A 6 21.71 -0.35 -20.71
C PHE A 6 21.65 -1.88 -20.74
N LYS A 7 22.48 -2.54 -19.92
CA LYS A 7 22.29 -3.95 -19.62
C LYS A 7 20.87 -4.10 -19.05
N ARG A 8 20.04 -4.90 -19.72
CA ARG A 8 18.70 -5.26 -19.25
C ARG A 8 18.87 -6.18 -18.06
N GLU A 9 18.91 -5.61 -16.87
CA GLU A 9 19.04 -6.33 -15.62
C GLU A 9 17.75 -7.11 -15.33
N ILE A 10 17.72 -8.38 -15.70
CA ILE A 10 16.67 -9.31 -15.28
C ILE A 10 16.91 -9.57 -13.78
N GLY A 11 16.05 -9.00 -12.92
CA GLY A 11 16.18 -9.10 -11.45
C GLY A 11 16.54 -7.79 -10.74
N THR A 12 16.37 -6.62 -11.36
CA THR A 12 16.46 -5.34 -10.64
C THR A 12 15.34 -5.23 -9.60
N ALA A 13 15.69 -4.88 -8.36
CA ALA A 13 14.70 -4.46 -7.37
C ALA A 13 13.90 -3.30 -7.98
N TRP A 14 12.58 -3.45 -8.06
CA TRP A 14 11.71 -2.49 -8.73
C TRP A 14 11.89 -1.10 -8.10
N TYR A 15 12.49 -0.17 -8.83
CA TYR A 15 12.65 1.20 -8.39
C TYR A 15 11.34 1.95 -8.63
N GLY A 16 10.56 2.16 -7.56
CA GLY A 16 9.30 2.90 -7.58
C GLY A 16 8.76 3.07 -6.16
N ARG A 17 7.99 4.14 -5.94
CA ARG A 17 7.28 4.32 -4.66
C ARG A 17 6.08 3.38 -4.64
N HIS A 18 6.07 2.43 -3.71
CA HIS A 18 4.94 1.52 -3.60
C HIS A 18 3.80 2.26 -2.90
N VAL A 19 2.59 2.16 -3.46
CA VAL A 19 1.38 2.79 -2.92
C VAL A 19 0.35 1.71 -2.66
N VAL A 20 -0.19 1.73 -1.45
CA VAL A 20 -1.27 0.86 -0.99
C VAL A 20 -2.41 1.73 -0.51
N ILE A 21 -3.61 1.49 -1.00
CA ILE A 21 -4.82 2.20 -0.61
C ILE A 21 -5.73 1.20 0.07
N ILE A 22 -5.99 1.41 1.35
CA ILE A 22 -6.86 0.56 2.17
C ILE A 22 -8.13 1.35 2.44
N THR A 23 -9.29 0.78 2.12
CA THR A 23 -10.57 1.36 2.50
C THR A 23 -11.17 0.51 3.60
N CYS A 24 -11.63 1.17 4.66
CA CYS A 24 -12.14 0.55 5.85
C CYS A 24 -13.46 1.17 6.29
N ASN A 25 -14.24 0.39 7.01
CA ASN A 25 -15.45 0.86 7.67
C ASN A 25 -15.09 1.54 8.99
N SER A 26 -15.45 2.82 9.17
CA SER A 26 -15.15 3.58 10.40
C SER A 26 -15.98 3.14 11.60
N ILE A 27 -17.16 2.56 11.38
CA ILE A 27 -18.09 2.18 12.44
C ILE A 27 -17.79 0.75 12.92
N THR A 28 -17.59 -0.18 11.99
CA THR A 28 -17.38 -1.60 12.32
C THR A 28 -15.91 -2.00 12.39
N ASN A 29 -14.97 -1.09 12.08
CA ASN A 29 -13.54 -1.36 11.96
C ASN A 29 -13.21 -2.51 10.97
N GLN A 30 -14.12 -2.79 10.05
CA GLN A 30 -13.96 -3.87 9.08
C GLN A 30 -13.16 -3.40 7.87
N PHE A 31 -12.27 -4.26 7.41
CA PHE A 31 -11.63 -4.10 6.12
C PHE A 31 -12.66 -4.24 4.99
N ILE A 32 -12.66 -3.30 4.03
CA ILE A 32 -13.59 -3.32 2.89
C ILE A 32 -12.86 -3.73 1.61
N ARG A 33 -11.81 -2.98 1.25
CA ARG A 33 -11.07 -3.18 -0.01
C ARG A 33 -9.63 -2.69 0.10
N ILE A 34 -8.76 -3.31 -0.70
CA ILE A 34 -7.36 -2.92 -0.86
C ILE A 34 -7.04 -2.74 -2.34
N HIS A 35 -6.32 -1.66 -2.65
CA HIS A 35 -5.72 -1.43 -3.97
C HIS A 35 -4.23 -1.25 -3.80
N THR A 36 -3.43 -1.90 -4.63
CA THR A 36 -1.98 -1.85 -4.52
C THR A 36 -1.36 -1.60 -5.89
N SER A 37 -0.23 -0.89 -5.89
CA SER A 37 0.61 -0.76 -7.07
C SER A 37 1.17 -2.11 -7.53
N LEU A 38 1.44 -2.24 -8.82
CA LEU A 38 1.99 -3.44 -9.45
C LEU A 38 3.29 -3.87 -8.73
N HIS A 39 3.40 -5.16 -8.36
CA HIS A 39 4.54 -5.74 -7.64
C HIS A 39 4.84 -5.12 -6.27
N ALA A 40 3.89 -4.42 -5.65
CA ALA A 40 4.03 -3.98 -4.26
C ALA A 40 4.04 -5.19 -3.31
N PRO A 41 4.92 -5.23 -2.29
CA PRO A 41 4.88 -6.27 -1.27
C PRO A 41 3.57 -6.13 -0.47
N THR A 42 2.78 -7.20 -0.45
CA THR A 42 1.48 -7.27 0.22
C THR A 42 1.40 -8.48 1.12
N GLU A 43 0.81 -8.29 2.30
CA GLU A 43 0.41 -9.35 3.22
C GLU A 43 -1.09 -9.65 3.08
N PRO A 44 -1.56 -10.85 3.46
CA PRO A 44 -2.98 -11.16 3.45
C PRO A 44 -3.74 -10.20 4.40
N PRO A 45 -4.80 -9.52 3.92
CA PRO A 45 -5.56 -8.61 4.77
C PRO A 45 -6.30 -9.37 5.87
N ASN A 46 -6.32 -8.79 7.07
CA ASN A 46 -7.10 -9.27 8.19
C ASN A 46 -8.52 -8.67 8.15
N PRO A 47 -9.52 -9.32 8.75
CA PRO A 47 -10.87 -8.78 8.83
C PRO A 47 -10.91 -7.43 9.56
N ASN A 48 -9.99 -7.22 10.51
CA ASN A 48 -9.80 -5.95 11.19
C ASN A 48 -8.96 -4.99 10.36
N CYS A 49 -9.51 -3.80 10.12
CA CYS A 49 -8.81 -2.73 9.41
C CYS A 49 -7.52 -2.33 10.14
N ALA A 50 -7.59 -2.14 11.47
CA ALA A 50 -6.43 -1.78 12.28
C ALA A 50 -5.29 -2.80 12.18
N GLU A 51 -5.61 -4.11 12.16
CA GLU A 51 -4.59 -5.15 12.00
C GLU A 51 -3.99 -5.16 10.61
N THR A 52 -4.81 -4.97 9.58
CA THR A 52 -4.32 -4.85 8.19
C THR A 52 -3.36 -3.67 8.07
N ILE A 53 -3.71 -2.50 8.60
CA ILE A 53 -2.82 -1.33 8.62
C ILE A 53 -1.53 -1.62 9.40
N SER A 54 -1.63 -2.30 10.55
CA SER A 54 -0.47 -2.65 11.38
C SER A 54 0.50 -3.60 10.68
N GLN A 55 -0.01 -4.55 9.90
CA GLN A 55 0.80 -5.41 9.04
C GLN A 55 1.58 -4.59 8.00
N PHE A 56 0.90 -3.71 7.26
CA PHE A 56 1.56 -2.83 6.29
C PHE A 56 2.63 -1.92 6.93
N ILE A 57 2.37 -1.41 8.13
CA ILE A 57 3.37 -0.63 8.89
C ILE A 57 4.56 -1.52 9.27
N SER A 58 4.32 -2.76 9.71
CA SER A 58 5.37 -3.72 10.12
C SER A 58 6.31 -4.09 8.98
N ILE A 59 5.81 -4.21 7.75
CA ILE A 59 6.64 -4.43 6.55
C ILE A 59 7.26 -3.14 5.99
N GLY A 60 7.04 -2.00 6.64
CA GLY A 60 7.74 -0.73 6.38
C GLY A 60 6.99 0.28 5.53
N TYR A 61 5.68 0.14 5.32
CA TYR A 61 4.87 1.23 4.77
C TYR A 61 4.60 2.31 5.83
N LYS A 62 4.39 3.53 5.36
CA LYS A 62 4.02 4.68 6.19
C LYS A 62 2.70 5.25 5.70
N ILE A 63 1.89 5.76 6.62
CA ILE A 63 0.64 6.44 6.27
C ILE A 63 1.00 7.79 5.62
N ALA A 64 0.62 7.96 4.36
CA ALA A 64 0.78 9.22 3.62
C ALA A 64 -0.41 10.16 3.86
N ALA A 65 -1.62 9.61 3.82
CA ALA A 65 -2.85 10.37 3.94
C ALA A 65 -3.97 9.48 4.51
N VAL A 66 -4.91 10.13 5.18
CA VAL A 66 -6.16 9.52 5.65
C VAL A 66 -7.29 10.41 5.21
N VAL A 67 -8.22 9.87 4.43
CA VAL A 67 -9.31 10.61 3.82
C VAL A 67 -10.64 9.92 4.17
N PRO A 68 -11.59 10.62 4.83
CA PRO A 68 -12.94 10.12 4.95
C PRO A 68 -13.63 10.20 3.59
N ILE A 69 -14.08 9.06 3.06
CA ILE A 69 -14.80 9.00 1.77
C ILE A 69 -16.30 9.20 1.99
N SER A 70 -16.82 8.64 3.07
CA SER A 70 -18.22 8.71 3.50
C SER A 70 -18.29 8.68 5.02
N ASN A 71 -19.47 8.89 5.61
CA ASN A 71 -19.67 8.78 7.07
C ASN A 71 -19.32 7.40 7.65
N ILE A 72 -19.20 6.39 6.77
CA ILE A 72 -18.99 4.98 7.12
C ILE A 72 -17.65 4.48 6.58
N GLU A 73 -17.02 5.18 5.62
CA GLU A 73 -15.83 4.70 4.92
C GLU A 73 -14.66 5.67 5.07
N VAL A 74 -13.52 5.14 5.50
CA VAL A 74 -12.26 5.88 5.60
C VAL A 74 -11.23 5.19 4.71
N GLN A 75 -10.53 5.98 3.94
CA GLN A 75 -9.45 5.54 3.07
C GLN A 75 -8.10 5.95 3.65
N TYR A 76 -7.21 4.97 3.77
CA TYR A 76 -5.82 5.12 4.18
C TYR A 76 -4.93 4.94 2.96
N THR A 77 -4.10 5.93 2.68
CA THR A 77 -3.05 5.83 1.67
C THR A 77 -1.73 5.56 2.38
N LEU A 78 -1.09 4.45 2.05
CA LEU A 78 0.19 4.04 2.57
C LEU A 78 1.24 4.02 1.45
N ILE A 79 2.46 4.39 1.81
CA ILE A 79 3.59 4.53 0.90
C ILE A 79 4.84 3.86 1.47
N LYS A 80 5.67 3.28 0.61
CA LYS A 80 7.00 2.77 0.95
C LYS A 80 8.04 3.35 0.00
#